data_AF-A0A924L053-F1
#
_entry.id   AF-A0A924L053-F1
#
_cell.length_a   1.000
_cell.length_b   1.000
_cell.length_c   1.000
_cell.angle_alpha   90.00
_cell.angle_beta   90.00
_cell.angle_gamma   90.00
#
_symmetry.space_group_name_H-M   'P 1'
#
loop_
_entity.id
_entity.type
_entity.pdbx_description
1 polymer ?
#
loop_
_entity_poly.entity_id
_entity_poly.type
_entity_poly.pdbx_seq_one_letter_code
_entity_poly.pdbx_strand_id
1 'polypeptide(L)'
;MKTSLLLFATGIVHPFSKTFSQDLFIIKDTMVNNTWTIPPGSILKFGSKGHISGKGTIRGGIIDASLGQWIFDTTLTIIPEGIYGKDFSAKWFGAGKVKDNSTALQKGINTVLANNETLRNFYIPKGIYNFSKPLLIANIYKGQYSGSTIHIYGETSFWDCCSGTTLQYTATDGFAIGLQLNKGTEINNLAITGQFKAPAGNDTSYYNIPFEKFNDANEKCGATYAGIVIDYDGSKNAGGSTGIKIHDVSVSNFTIDYLVSPNGKTFNADILIFENIKCGDAKVGFASGQAQEKGNVIRGIYSWGSIHTLISIGRYGKFQAGNYTIDGGNVAGRCIRLFDISQSGWYATSIANIFSESIAKIGSISTQIPTSISNCTFHFVFPEVIGTQTLFYTNNDKTKFSNCIFRYYGSKQQMKFAGTATYDNCMFSGPVVK
;
A
#
# COMPACT_ATOMS: atom_id res chain seq x y z
N MET A 1 70.83 60.86 -14.26
CA MET A 1 70.77 59.86 -13.17
C MET A 1 69.33 59.49 -12.94
N LYS A 2 69.06 58.19 -12.80
CA LYS A 2 67.75 57.57 -12.62
C LYS A 2 67.15 57.93 -11.26
N THR A 3 65.86 58.23 -11.23
CA THR A 3 64.98 57.83 -10.13
C THR A 3 63.56 57.67 -10.67
N SER A 4 63.12 56.42 -10.67
CA SER A 4 61.80 55.96 -11.07
C SER A 4 60.78 56.29 -9.97
N LEU A 5 59.60 56.78 -10.35
CA LEU A 5 58.41 56.70 -9.50
C LEU A 5 57.35 55.88 -10.22
N LEU A 6 57.10 54.70 -9.66
CA LEU A 6 56.06 53.75 -10.02
C LEU A 6 54.70 54.34 -9.58
N LEU A 7 53.73 54.47 -10.48
CA LEU A 7 52.32 54.59 -10.11
C LEU A 7 51.58 53.37 -10.64
N PHE A 8 51.13 52.52 -9.71
CA PHE A 8 50.21 51.42 -9.95
C PHE A 8 48.84 51.99 -10.33
N ALA A 9 48.39 51.74 -11.56
CA ALA A 9 46.98 51.86 -11.91
C ALA A 9 46.26 50.59 -11.43
N THR A 10 45.58 50.70 -10.29
CA THR A 10 44.62 49.72 -9.78
C THR A 10 43.43 49.65 -10.75
N GLY A 11 43.42 48.60 -11.58
CA GLY A 11 42.23 48.22 -12.34
C GLY A 11 41.10 47.87 -11.38
N ILE A 12 40.04 48.66 -11.42
CA ILE A 12 38.77 48.38 -10.76
C ILE A 12 38.20 47.12 -11.44
N VAL A 13 38.29 45.98 -10.76
CA VAL A 13 37.56 44.76 -11.12
C VAL A 13 36.28 44.76 -10.30
N HIS A 14 35.17 45.24 -10.87
CA HIS A 14 33.82 45.02 -10.36
C HIS A 14 32.85 44.83 -11.55
N PRO A 15 31.81 44.00 -11.44
CA PRO A 15 31.63 42.83 -10.58
C PRO A 15 31.26 41.58 -11.39
N PHE A 16 31.17 40.45 -10.68
CA PHE A 16 30.47 39.23 -11.10
C PHE A 16 29.25 39.57 -11.96
N SER A 17 29.28 39.21 -13.25
CA SER A 17 28.03 39.02 -13.98
C SER A 17 27.35 37.81 -13.34
N LYS A 18 26.41 38.07 -12.42
CA LYS A 18 25.32 37.12 -12.20
C LYS A 18 24.63 36.98 -13.54
N THR A 19 24.97 35.94 -14.29
CA THR A 19 24.14 35.47 -15.39
C THR A 19 22.79 35.17 -14.76
N PHE A 20 21.83 36.06 -14.99
CA PHE A 20 20.45 35.80 -14.63
C PHE A 20 20.05 34.55 -15.41
N SER A 21 19.75 33.51 -14.66
CA SER A 21 19.15 32.29 -15.16
C SER A 21 17.97 32.65 -16.07
N GLN A 22 18.05 32.33 -17.36
CA GLN A 22 17.01 32.65 -18.32
C GLN A 22 16.00 31.51 -18.33
N ASP A 23 14.73 31.81 -18.04
CA ASP A 23 13.65 30.85 -18.14
C ASP A 23 13.52 30.32 -19.57
N LEU A 24 13.36 29.00 -19.68
CA LEU A 24 13.25 28.27 -20.94
C LEU A 24 11.79 27.91 -21.18
N PHE A 25 11.21 28.43 -22.26
CA PHE A 25 9.81 28.19 -22.61
C PHE A 25 9.68 27.14 -23.72
N ILE A 26 9.07 26.00 -23.40
CA ILE A 26 8.78 24.92 -24.34
C ILE A 26 7.36 25.08 -24.86
N ILE A 27 7.23 25.68 -26.03
CA ILE A 27 5.93 25.95 -26.69
C ILE A 27 5.65 25.03 -27.88
N LYS A 28 6.63 24.21 -28.26
CA LYS A 28 6.56 23.23 -29.34
C LYS A 28 7.37 21.99 -28.97
N ASP A 29 7.10 20.90 -29.68
CA ASP A 29 7.85 19.66 -29.56
C ASP A 29 9.36 19.91 -29.72
N THR A 30 10.13 19.40 -28.78
CA THR A 30 11.59 19.52 -28.73
C THR A 30 12.18 18.13 -28.59
N MET A 31 13.14 17.76 -29.44
CA MET A 31 13.76 16.44 -29.38
C MET A 31 15.12 16.52 -28.67
N VAL A 32 15.33 15.64 -27.70
CA VAL A 32 16.58 15.52 -26.94
C VAL A 32 17.08 14.08 -27.04
N ASN A 33 18.16 13.88 -27.81
CA ASN A 33 18.82 12.58 -27.97
C ASN A 33 20.18 12.47 -27.26
N ASN A 34 20.74 13.61 -26.83
CA ASN A 34 21.98 13.70 -26.07
C ASN A 34 21.69 14.30 -24.68
N THR A 35 22.73 14.70 -23.96
CA THR A 35 22.57 15.45 -22.72
C THR A 35 22.26 16.92 -23.01
N TRP A 36 21.11 17.40 -22.53
CA TRP A 36 20.79 18.81 -22.43
C TRP A 36 20.98 19.26 -20.98
N THR A 37 22.03 20.04 -20.75
CA THR A 37 22.30 20.68 -19.46
C THR A 37 21.61 22.04 -19.42
N ILE A 38 20.60 22.16 -18.57
CA ILE A 38 19.90 23.40 -18.28
C ILE A 38 20.70 24.15 -17.21
N PRO A 39 20.96 25.46 -17.38
CA PRO A 39 21.69 26.23 -16.38
C PRO A 39 21.04 26.16 -14.98
N PRO A 40 21.84 26.15 -13.90
CA PRO A 40 21.31 26.13 -12.55
C PRO A 40 20.33 27.30 -12.28
N GLY A 41 19.23 27.00 -11.60
CA GLY A 41 18.16 27.94 -11.29
C GLY A 41 17.25 28.32 -12.46
N SER A 42 17.37 27.71 -13.65
CA SER A 42 16.50 28.02 -14.80
C SER A 42 15.17 27.32 -14.71
N ILE A 43 14.08 28.05 -14.94
CA ILE A 43 12.76 27.46 -14.99
C ILE A 43 12.52 26.89 -16.39
N LEU A 44 12.27 25.59 -16.46
CA LEU A 44 11.82 24.92 -17.67
C LEU A 44 10.29 24.93 -17.68
N LYS A 45 9.72 25.91 -18.38
CA LYS A 45 8.29 26.18 -18.43
C LYS A 45 7.63 25.57 -19.67
N PHE A 46 6.52 24.88 -19.47
CA PHE A 46 5.79 24.23 -20.56
C PHE A 46 4.54 25.02 -20.96
N GLY A 47 4.46 25.41 -22.23
CA GLY A 47 3.24 25.91 -22.85
C GLY A 47 2.26 24.77 -23.18
N SER A 48 1.06 25.10 -23.68
CA SER A 48 -0.03 24.13 -23.92
C SER A 48 0.31 23.01 -24.91
N LYS A 49 1.30 23.21 -25.79
CA LYS A 49 1.81 22.21 -26.75
C LYS A 49 3.28 21.85 -26.50
N GLY A 50 3.83 22.22 -25.35
CA GLY A 50 5.21 21.87 -25.00
C GLY A 50 5.33 20.40 -24.69
N HIS A 51 6.19 19.70 -25.43
CA HIS A 51 6.54 18.31 -25.20
C HIS A 51 8.02 18.09 -25.52
N ILE A 52 8.72 17.29 -24.73
CA ILE A 52 10.10 16.90 -25.00
C ILE A 52 10.15 15.40 -25.25
N SER A 53 10.66 15.03 -26.42
CA SER A 53 10.78 13.65 -26.89
C SER A 53 12.23 13.20 -26.99
N GLY A 54 12.44 11.90 -27.19
CA GLY A 54 13.76 11.32 -27.49
C GLY A 54 14.32 10.41 -26.38
N LYS A 55 15.61 10.13 -26.46
CA LYS A 55 16.29 9.14 -25.59
C LYS A 55 17.44 9.74 -24.76
N GLY A 56 17.58 11.06 -24.80
CA GLY A 56 18.66 11.78 -24.13
C GLY A 56 18.44 11.99 -22.64
N THR A 57 19.29 12.83 -22.06
CA THR A 57 19.24 13.21 -20.64
C THR A 57 18.95 14.70 -20.54
N ILE A 58 18.01 15.09 -19.69
CA ILE A 58 17.76 16.48 -19.30
C ILE A 58 18.28 16.63 -17.88
N ARG A 59 19.26 17.52 -17.68
CA ARG A 59 19.95 17.72 -16.41
C ARG A 59 19.88 19.19 -15.98
N GLY A 60 19.51 19.43 -14.72
CA GLY A 60 19.36 20.76 -14.15
C GLY A 60 17.98 21.35 -14.41
N GLY A 61 17.81 22.60 -13.96
CA GLY A 61 16.57 23.35 -14.11
C GLY A 61 15.43 22.93 -13.17
N ILE A 62 14.47 23.83 -13.03
CA ILE A 62 13.26 23.67 -12.22
C ILE A 62 12.07 23.46 -13.17
N ILE A 63 11.39 22.32 -13.11
CA ILE A 63 10.27 22.02 -14.01
C ILE A 63 9.02 22.78 -13.56
N ASP A 64 8.46 23.64 -14.42
CA ASP A 64 7.17 24.31 -14.25
C ASP A 64 6.18 23.86 -15.34
N ALA A 65 5.30 22.93 -14.98
CA ALA A 65 4.28 22.40 -15.87
C ALA A 65 2.99 22.10 -15.11
N SER A 66 1.86 22.19 -15.80
CA SER A 66 0.59 21.73 -15.24
C SER A 66 0.69 20.24 -14.88
N LEU A 67 0.20 19.86 -13.69
CA LEU A 67 0.15 18.46 -13.25
C LEU A 67 -0.71 17.57 -14.18
N GLY A 68 -1.55 18.17 -15.02
CA GLY A 68 -2.36 17.47 -16.02
C GLY A 68 -1.69 17.23 -17.37
N GLN A 69 -0.52 17.82 -17.63
CA GLN A 69 0.11 17.85 -18.94
C GLN A 69 0.99 16.62 -19.21
N TRP A 70 1.11 16.20 -20.48
CA TRP A 70 2.13 15.25 -20.92
C TRP A 70 3.28 16.03 -21.54
N ILE A 71 4.44 16.03 -20.87
CA ILE A 71 5.59 16.89 -21.21
C ILE A 71 6.87 16.13 -21.56
N PHE A 72 6.96 14.84 -21.22
CA PHE A 72 8.14 14.01 -21.47
C PHE A 72 7.76 12.65 -22.05
N ASP A 73 8.57 12.15 -22.98
CA ASP A 73 8.61 10.72 -23.31
C ASP A 73 9.18 9.89 -22.15
N THR A 74 8.69 8.66 -21.99
CA THR A 74 9.17 7.73 -20.96
C THR A 74 10.63 7.29 -21.16
N THR A 75 11.18 7.49 -22.36
CA THR A 75 12.56 7.10 -22.72
C THR A 75 13.62 8.11 -22.27
N LEU A 76 13.22 9.32 -21.87
CA LEU A 76 14.15 10.36 -21.42
C LEU A 76 14.67 10.09 -20.00
N THR A 77 15.91 10.46 -19.72
CA THR A 77 16.44 10.52 -18.35
C THR A 77 16.28 11.93 -17.82
N ILE A 78 15.58 12.10 -16.69
CA ILE A 78 15.26 13.42 -16.12
C ILE A 78 15.98 13.54 -14.77
N ILE A 79 16.83 14.56 -14.65
CA ILE A 79 17.63 14.87 -13.46
C ILE A 79 17.43 16.36 -13.13
N PRO A 80 16.28 16.74 -12.57
CA PRO A 80 15.96 18.14 -12.34
C PRO A 80 16.66 18.67 -11.09
N GLU A 81 16.94 19.97 -11.06
CA GLU A 81 17.34 20.67 -9.83
C GLU A 81 16.15 20.82 -8.87
N GLY A 82 14.93 20.83 -9.42
CA GLY A 82 13.71 20.80 -8.64
C GLY A 82 12.47 20.89 -9.53
N ILE A 83 11.34 21.15 -8.89
CA ILE A 83 10.04 21.38 -9.54
C ILE A 83 9.41 22.63 -8.94
N TYR A 84 8.63 23.34 -9.74
CA TYR A 84 7.79 24.41 -9.22
C TYR A 84 6.62 23.78 -8.46
N GLY A 85 6.51 24.07 -7.17
CA GLY A 85 5.62 23.36 -6.25
C GLY A 85 6.30 22.16 -5.59
N LYS A 86 5.53 21.11 -5.28
CA LYS A 86 6.04 19.95 -4.52
C LYS A 86 5.82 18.61 -5.21
N ASP A 87 5.08 18.56 -6.31
CA ASP A 87 4.54 17.32 -6.87
C ASP A 87 5.09 16.98 -8.26
N PHE A 88 5.74 15.82 -8.37
CA PHE A 88 6.14 15.27 -9.65
C PHE A 88 4.98 14.42 -10.21
N SER A 89 4.36 14.86 -11.31
CA SER A 89 3.14 14.25 -11.81
C SER A 89 3.38 13.00 -12.66
N ALA A 90 2.58 11.95 -12.43
CA ALA A 90 2.51 10.79 -13.31
C ALA A 90 2.10 11.14 -14.75
N LYS A 91 1.27 12.17 -14.94
CA LYS A 91 0.81 12.58 -16.28
C LYS A 91 1.93 13.20 -17.12
N TRP A 92 3.00 13.70 -16.49
CA TRP A 92 4.15 14.26 -17.20
C TRP A 92 4.81 13.25 -18.14
N PHE A 93 4.70 11.95 -17.85
CA PHE A 93 5.14 10.85 -18.72
C PHE A 93 4.00 10.18 -19.53
N GLY A 94 2.83 10.82 -19.63
CA GLY A 94 1.71 10.33 -20.42
C GLY A 94 0.75 9.37 -19.72
N ALA A 95 0.86 9.18 -18.40
CA ALA A 95 -0.12 8.39 -17.66
C ALA A 95 -1.54 8.96 -17.85
N GLY A 96 -2.53 8.09 -18.04
CA GLY A 96 -3.92 8.44 -18.33
C GLY A 96 -4.20 8.80 -19.81
N LYS A 97 -3.17 8.82 -20.67
CA LYS A 97 -3.31 9.02 -22.12
C LYS A 97 -3.14 7.74 -22.93
N VAL A 98 -2.61 6.69 -22.31
CA VAL A 98 -2.36 5.38 -22.92
C VAL A 98 -3.21 4.29 -22.28
N LYS A 99 -3.48 3.23 -23.04
CA LYS A 99 -4.28 2.09 -22.57
C LYS A 99 -3.63 1.35 -21.41
N ASP A 100 -2.31 1.15 -21.47
CA ASP A 100 -1.51 0.52 -20.42
C ASP A 100 -0.50 1.53 -19.87
N ASN A 101 -0.68 1.90 -18.62
CA ASN A 101 0.06 2.94 -17.94
C ASN A 101 1.29 2.43 -17.20
N SER A 102 1.59 1.12 -17.25
CA SER A 102 2.73 0.53 -16.52
C SER A 102 4.04 1.26 -16.79
N THR A 103 4.37 1.55 -18.05
CA THR A 103 5.63 2.22 -18.39
C THR A 103 5.67 3.66 -17.87
N ALA A 104 4.58 4.43 -18.02
CA ALA A 104 4.53 5.82 -17.57
C ALA A 104 4.58 5.93 -16.04
N LEU A 105 3.80 5.11 -15.34
CA LEU A 105 3.76 5.08 -13.88
C LEU A 105 5.10 4.63 -13.29
N GLN A 106 5.67 3.53 -13.79
CA GLN A 106 6.97 3.06 -13.32
C GLN A 106 8.08 4.07 -13.63
N LYS A 107 8.01 4.76 -14.77
CA LYS A 107 8.97 5.82 -15.11
C LYS A 107 8.91 6.97 -14.10
N GLY A 108 7.71 7.41 -13.73
CA GLY A 108 7.51 8.41 -12.68
C GLY A 108 8.13 8.01 -11.34
N ILE A 109 7.83 6.80 -10.87
CA ILE A 109 8.43 6.23 -9.64
C ILE A 109 9.96 6.25 -9.72
N ASN A 110 10.51 5.72 -10.82
CA ASN A 110 11.96 5.64 -11.01
C ASN A 110 12.62 7.03 -11.03
N THR A 111 11.99 8.01 -11.68
CA THR A 111 12.50 9.39 -11.72
C THR A 111 12.52 10.03 -10.33
N VAL A 112 11.48 9.84 -9.52
CA VAL A 112 11.46 10.38 -8.16
C VAL A 112 12.53 9.69 -7.29
N LEU A 113 12.60 8.35 -7.32
CA LEU A 113 13.58 7.59 -6.53
C LEU A 113 15.03 7.91 -6.91
N ALA A 114 15.31 8.12 -8.20
CA ALA A 114 16.65 8.44 -8.68
C ALA A 114 17.11 9.88 -8.34
N ASN A 115 16.17 10.75 -7.93
CA ASN A 115 16.42 12.15 -7.61
C ASN A 115 15.90 12.49 -6.20
N ASN A 116 16.12 11.60 -5.23
CA ASN A 116 15.57 11.71 -3.88
C ASN A 116 16.07 12.95 -3.08
N GLU A 117 17.12 13.62 -3.53
CA GLU A 117 17.61 14.88 -2.97
C GLU A 117 16.73 16.08 -3.36
N THR A 118 16.03 16.01 -4.50
CA THR A 118 15.23 17.12 -5.04
C THR A 118 13.75 16.76 -5.19
N LEU A 119 13.41 15.48 -5.29
CA LEU A 119 12.05 14.96 -5.46
C LEU A 119 11.71 13.97 -4.34
N ARG A 120 10.45 14.02 -3.88
CA ARG A 120 9.90 13.05 -2.91
C ARG A 120 8.50 12.59 -3.27
N ASN A 121 7.69 13.52 -3.76
CA ASN A 121 6.26 13.29 -3.99
C ASN A 121 6.02 12.88 -5.45
N PHE A 122 5.51 11.67 -5.62
CA PHE A 122 4.96 11.19 -6.87
C PHE A 122 3.43 11.27 -6.82
N TYR A 123 2.89 12.28 -7.48
CA TYR A 123 1.46 12.56 -7.49
C TYR A 123 0.81 11.94 -8.72
N ILE A 124 -0.30 11.24 -8.51
CA ILE A 124 -1.10 10.60 -9.57
C ILE A 124 -2.44 11.33 -9.62
N PRO A 125 -2.62 12.28 -10.55
CA PRO A 125 -3.86 13.06 -10.62
C PRO A 125 -5.09 12.17 -10.82
N LYS A 126 -6.28 12.70 -10.55
CA LYS A 126 -7.55 12.00 -10.76
C LYS A 126 -7.66 11.35 -12.15
N GLY A 127 -8.18 10.13 -12.16
CA GLY A 127 -8.32 9.28 -13.34
C GLY A 127 -8.30 7.79 -13.01
N ILE A 128 -8.65 6.98 -14.01
CA ILE A 128 -8.53 5.51 -13.96
C ILE A 128 -7.33 5.11 -14.81
N TYR A 129 -6.36 4.44 -14.20
CA TYR A 129 -5.10 4.06 -14.82
C TYR A 129 -5.01 2.55 -14.89
N ASN A 130 -5.36 1.99 -16.05
CA ASN A 130 -5.12 0.58 -16.35
C ASN A 130 -3.62 0.33 -16.49
N PHE A 131 -3.10 -0.72 -15.85
CA PHE A 131 -1.69 -1.08 -15.94
C PHE A 131 -1.50 -2.60 -15.81
N SER A 132 -0.60 -3.19 -16.62
CA SER A 132 -0.47 -4.66 -16.76
C SER A 132 0.73 -5.27 -16.05
N LYS A 133 1.68 -4.45 -15.59
CA LYS A 133 2.92 -4.86 -14.90
C LYS A 133 2.98 -4.27 -13.50
N PRO A 134 3.49 -4.99 -12.50
CA PRO A 134 3.64 -4.49 -11.15
C PRO A 134 4.40 -3.17 -11.09
N LEU A 135 3.97 -2.25 -10.23
CA LEU A 135 4.70 -1.04 -9.90
C LEU A 135 5.68 -1.35 -8.76
N LEU A 136 6.97 -1.21 -9.03
CA LEU A 136 8.04 -1.55 -8.11
C LEU A 136 8.60 -0.29 -7.46
N ILE A 137 8.62 -0.28 -6.13
CA ILE A 137 9.23 0.76 -5.31
C ILE A 137 10.44 0.14 -4.64
N ALA A 138 11.59 0.27 -5.29
CA ALA A 138 12.85 -0.27 -4.81
C ALA A 138 14.03 0.43 -5.50
N ASN A 139 15.14 0.52 -4.79
CA ASN A 139 16.43 0.94 -5.32
C ASN A 139 17.39 -0.24 -5.34
N ILE A 140 18.25 -0.27 -6.36
CA ILE A 140 19.31 -1.25 -6.47
C ILE A 140 20.65 -0.51 -6.52
N TYR A 141 21.52 -0.81 -5.56
CA TYR A 141 22.89 -0.31 -5.52
C TYR A 141 23.86 -1.49 -5.51
N LYS A 142 24.78 -1.54 -6.48
CA LYS A 142 25.77 -2.63 -6.63
C LYS A 142 25.14 -4.04 -6.62
N GLY A 143 24.01 -4.20 -7.32
CA GLY A 143 23.29 -5.48 -7.42
C GLY A 143 22.47 -5.87 -6.18
N GLN A 144 22.42 -5.00 -5.16
CA GLN A 144 21.73 -5.24 -3.90
C GLN A 144 20.57 -4.26 -3.72
N TYR A 145 19.50 -4.68 -3.05
CA TYR A 145 18.47 -3.72 -2.64
C TYR A 145 19.08 -2.70 -1.68
N SER A 146 18.77 -1.43 -1.89
CA SER A 146 19.11 -0.32 -1.01
C SER A 146 17.84 0.40 -0.53
N GLY A 147 17.97 1.10 0.60
CA GLY A 147 16.86 1.85 1.19
C GLY A 147 16.20 2.79 0.18
N SER A 148 14.86 2.75 0.15
CA SER A 148 14.04 3.58 -0.75
C SER A 148 12.97 4.31 0.04
N THR A 149 12.73 5.58 -0.27
CA THR A 149 11.65 6.39 0.29
C THR A 149 11.00 7.18 -0.83
N ILE A 150 9.68 7.17 -0.87
CA ILE A 150 8.86 7.93 -1.80
C ILE A 150 7.51 8.19 -1.15
N HIS A 151 6.86 9.29 -1.50
CA HIS A 151 5.46 9.53 -1.16
C HIS A 151 4.62 9.41 -2.43
N ILE A 152 3.75 8.41 -2.52
CA ILE A 152 2.87 8.18 -3.67
C ILE A 152 1.44 8.45 -3.27
N TYR A 153 0.80 9.39 -3.94
CA TYR A 153 -0.57 9.74 -3.58
C TYR A 153 -1.43 10.19 -4.76
N GLY A 154 -2.74 10.09 -4.56
CA GLY A 154 -3.74 10.53 -5.53
C GLY A 154 -4.81 11.41 -4.91
N GLU A 155 -5.98 11.41 -5.54
CA GLU A 155 -7.13 12.23 -5.17
C GLU A 155 -8.35 11.41 -4.76
N THR A 156 -8.16 10.14 -4.38
CA THR A 156 -9.26 9.32 -3.86
C THR A 156 -9.53 9.68 -2.41
N SER A 157 -10.78 10.00 -2.09
CA SER A 157 -11.27 9.97 -0.71
C SER A 157 -11.78 8.58 -0.33
N PHE A 158 -11.98 8.37 0.96
CA PHE A 158 -12.51 7.13 1.52
C PHE A 158 -13.85 6.69 0.88
N TRP A 159 -14.66 7.63 0.39
CA TRP A 159 -15.98 7.39 -0.18
C TRP A 159 -16.00 7.33 -1.72
N ASP A 160 -14.89 7.69 -2.36
CA ASP A 160 -14.81 7.75 -3.81
C ASP A 160 -14.67 6.34 -4.40
N CYS A 161 -15.79 5.73 -4.80
CA CYS A 161 -15.76 4.60 -5.72
C CYS A 161 -15.61 5.13 -7.15
N CYS A 162 -14.43 4.95 -7.75
CA CYS A 162 -14.14 5.26 -9.16
C CYS A 162 -14.19 6.75 -9.55
N SER A 163 -14.39 7.68 -8.62
CA SER A 163 -14.40 9.13 -8.84
C SER A 163 -13.08 9.83 -8.52
N GLY A 164 -12.12 9.15 -7.88
CA GLY A 164 -10.79 9.68 -7.55
C GLY A 164 -9.66 9.18 -8.46
N THR A 165 -8.50 8.91 -7.87
CA THR A 165 -7.37 8.22 -8.51
C THR A 165 -7.50 6.71 -8.31
N THR A 166 -7.78 5.98 -9.40
CA THR A 166 -7.88 4.51 -9.40
C THR A 166 -6.76 3.89 -10.21
N LEU A 167 -5.97 3.03 -9.59
CA LEU A 167 -4.99 2.16 -10.23
C LEU A 167 -5.63 0.80 -10.46
N GLN A 168 -5.83 0.41 -11.73
CA GLN A 168 -6.50 -0.83 -12.10
C GLN A 168 -5.49 -1.81 -12.69
N TYR A 169 -5.10 -2.80 -11.89
CA TYR A 169 -4.14 -3.82 -12.31
C TYR A 169 -4.86 -4.85 -13.18
N THR A 170 -4.39 -5.01 -14.42
CA THR A 170 -5.09 -5.81 -15.44
C THR A 170 -4.55 -7.22 -15.57
N ALA A 171 -3.41 -7.54 -14.97
CA ALA A 171 -2.93 -8.92 -14.90
C ALA A 171 -3.67 -9.71 -13.81
N THR A 172 -3.63 -11.03 -13.92
CA THR A 172 -4.32 -11.96 -13.01
C THR A 172 -3.36 -12.72 -12.07
N ASP A 173 -2.08 -12.36 -12.10
CA ASP A 173 -1.05 -12.96 -11.24
C ASP A 173 -0.04 -11.90 -10.78
N GLY A 174 0.76 -12.25 -9.77
CA GLY A 174 1.74 -11.37 -9.13
C GLY A 174 1.06 -10.35 -8.22
N PHE A 175 1.49 -9.09 -8.30
CA PHE A 175 0.96 -8.03 -7.45
C PHE A 175 0.88 -6.67 -8.16
N ALA A 176 0.02 -5.78 -7.67
CA ALA A 176 -0.16 -4.46 -8.26
C ALA A 176 0.96 -3.49 -7.87
N ILE A 177 1.30 -3.40 -6.58
CA ILE A 177 2.37 -2.54 -6.05
C ILE A 177 3.28 -3.36 -5.13
N GLY A 178 4.59 -3.34 -5.39
CA GLY A 178 5.59 -4.04 -4.60
C GLY A 178 6.60 -3.08 -4.00
N LEU A 179 6.77 -3.13 -2.69
CA LEU A 179 7.80 -2.42 -1.95
C LEU A 179 8.90 -3.41 -1.56
N GLN A 180 10.17 -3.03 -1.70
CA GLN A 180 11.28 -3.84 -1.21
C GLN A 180 12.31 -2.98 -0.50
N LEU A 181 12.69 -3.38 0.72
CA LEU A 181 13.67 -2.67 1.56
C LEU A 181 13.34 -1.16 1.68
N ASN A 182 12.06 -0.81 1.78
CA ASN A 182 11.61 0.57 1.88
C ASN A 182 11.84 1.11 3.29
N LYS A 183 12.14 2.40 3.38
CA LYS A 183 12.53 3.11 4.61
C LYS A 183 11.81 4.46 4.65
N GLY A 184 10.59 4.49 5.18
CA GLY A 184 9.81 5.74 5.24
C GLY A 184 8.98 6.06 4.00
N THR A 185 8.52 5.06 3.24
CA THR A 185 7.60 5.28 2.12
C THR A 185 6.18 5.51 2.62
N GLU A 186 5.47 6.44 1.99
CA GLU A 186 4.08 6.79 2.28
C GLU A 186 3.21 6.57 1.03
N ILE A 187 2.07 5.89 1.18
CA ILE A 187 1.10 5.68 0.10
C ILE A 187 -0.30 6.03 0.60
N ASN A 188 -0.99 6.93 -0.09
CA ASN A 188 -2.30 7.42 0.35
C ASN A 188 -3.21 7.94 -0.75
N ASN A 189 -4.51 8.04 -0.45
CA ASN A 189 -5.52 8.61 -1.34
C ASN A 189 -5.57 7.92 -2.71
N LEU A 190 -5.52 6.59 -2.71
CA LEU A 190 -5.60 5.74 -3.91
C LEU A 190 -6.67 4.66 -3.76
N ALA A 191 -7.36 4.36 -4.86
CA ALA A 191 -8.07 3.10 -5.03
C ALA A 191 -7.20 2.17 -5.89
N ILE A 192 -7.03 0.92 -5.46
CA ILE A 192 -6.25 -0.09 -6.18
C ILE A 192 -7.17 -1.29 -6.40
N THR A 193 -7.34 -1.69 -7.65
CA THR A 193 -8.27 -2.77 -8.03
C THR A 193 -7.58 -3.82 -8.88
N GLY A 194 -7.93 -5.08 -8.64
CA GLY A 194 -7.47 -6.23 -9.43
C GLY A 194 -8.59 -6.92 -10.20
N GLN A 195 -8.38 -8.20 -10.52
CA GLN A 195 -9.28 -9.01 -11.34
C GLN A 195 -10.00 -10.13 -10.55
N PHE A 196 -9.70 -10.32 -9.27
CA PHE A 196 -10.31 -11.37 -8.45
C PHE A 196 -11.80 -11.11 -8.28
N LYS A 197 -12.59 -12.16 -8.49
CA LYS A 197 -14.03 -12.17 -8.25
C LYS A 197 -14.34 -13.14 -7.12
N ALA A 198 -14.86 -12.62 -6.02
CA ALA A 198 -15.30 -13.46 -4.91
C ALA A 198 -16.38 -14.46 -5.37
N PRO A 199 -16.42 -15.68 -4.81
CA PRO A 199 -17.51 -16.62 -5.04
C PRO A 199 -18.88 -15.98 -4.80
N ALA A 200 -19.81 -16.23 -5.71
CA ALA A 200 -21.21 -15.82 -5.57
C ALA A 200 -22.02 -16.90 -4.81
N GLY A 201 -23.25 -16.57 -4.46
CA GLY A 201 -24.19 -17.49 -3.80
C GLY A 201 -25.10 -16.79 -2.81
N ASN A 202 -26.15 -17.47 -2.36
CA ASN A 202 -26.95 -17.04 -1.22
C ASN A 202 -26.14 -17.19 0.09
N ASP A 203 -26.63 -16.62 1.20
CA ASP A 203 -25.88 -16.62 2.45
C ASP A 203 -25.57 -18.03 2.97
N THR A 204 -26.51 -18.96 2.87
CA THR A 204 -26.32 -20.36 3.28
C THR A 204 -25.12 -21.01 2.56
N SER A 205 -25.02 -20.83 1.25
CA SER A 205 -23.91 -21.40 0.46
C SER A 205 -22.60 -20.62 0.65
N TYR A 206 -22.66 -19.29 0.65
CA TYR A 206 -21.50 -18.41 0.68
C TYR A 206 -20.73 -18.50 2.01
N TYR A 207 -21.43 -18.34 3.15
CA TYR A 207 -20.77 -18.31 4.46
C TYR A 207 -20.18 -19.66 4.88
N ASN A 208 -20.57 -20.74 4.19
CA ASN A 208 -20.08 -22.09 4.43
C ASN A 208 -18.94 -22.52 3.48
N ILE A 209 -18.48 -21.65 2.59
CA ILE A 209 -17.34 -21.96 1.71
C ILE A 209 -16.07 -22.12 2.57
N PRO A 210 -15.39 -23.29 2.55
CA PRO A 210 -14.12 -23.46 3.25
C PRO A 210 -13.02 -22.58 2.64
N PHE A 211 -12.03 -22.18 3.45
CA PHE A 211 -10.93 -21.32 3.00
C PHE A 211 -10.25 -21.86 1.73
N GLU A 212 -10.02 -23.16 1.65
CA GLU A 212 -9.31 -23.78 0.51
C GLU A 212 -10.15 -23.81 -0.78
N LYS A 213 -11.46 -23.57 -0.68
CA LYS A 213 -12.40 -23.53 -1.79
C LYS A 213 -12.86 -22.10 -2.14
N PHE A 214 -12.56 -21.12 -1.29
CA PHE A 214 -12.80 -19.71 -1.61
C PHE A 214 -11.73 -19.24 -2.59
N ASN A 215 -11.96 -19.45 -3.88
CA ASN A 215 -11.06 -19.10 -4.96
C ASN A 215 -11.75 -18.12 -5.91
N ASP A 216 -11.00 -17.58 -6.87
CA ASP A 216 -11.54 -16.69 -7.89
C ASP A 216 -12.66 -17.39 -8.66
N ALA A 217 -13.85 -16.79 -8.68
CA ALA A 217 -15.03 -17.34 -9.36
C ALA A 217 -14.85 -17.40 -10.89
N ASN A 218 -13.89 -16.64 -11.43
CA ASN A 218 -13.53 -16.71 -12.85
C ASN A 218 -12.37 -17.69 -13.12
N GLU A 219 -11.77 -18.28 -12.08
CA GLU A 219 -10.63 -19.20 -12.15
C GLU A 219 -9.39 -18.63 -12.88
N LYS A 220 -9.17 -17.32 -12.80
CA LYS A 220 -8.05 -16.63 -13.46
C LYS A 220 -6.96 -16.18 -12.49
N CYS A 221 -7.34 -15.83 -11.25
CA CYS A 221 -6.42 -15.24 -10.29
C CYS A 221 -5.65 -16.26 -9.46
N GLY A 222 -4.33 -16.06 -9.35
CA GLY A 222 -3.44 -16.90 -8.55
C GLY A 222 -3.68 -16.79 -7.03
N ALA A 223 -3.21 -17.79 -6.27
CA ALA A 223 -3.39 -17.85 -4.82
C ALA A 223 -2.67 -16.74 -4.04
N THR A 224 -1.61 -16.17 -4.62
CA THR A 224 -0.83 -15.06 -4.05
C THR A 224 -1.02 -13.75 -4.84
N TYR A 225 -2.04 -13.68 -5.70
CA TYR A 225 -2.36 -12.48 -6.45
C TYR A 225 -2.75 -11.35 -5.49
N ALA A 226 -1.93 -10.29 -5.43
CA ALA A 226 -2.00 -9.32 -4.34
C ALA A 226 -2.10 -7.85 -4.78
N GLY A 227 -2.74 -7.02 -3.96
CA GLY A 227 -2.82 -5.58 -4.21
C GLY A 227 -1.50 -4.89 -3.87
N ILE A 228 -1.23 -4.71 -2.58
CA ILE A 228 0.04 -4.17 -2.10
C ILE A 228 0.85 -5.27 -1.42
N VAL A 229 2.10 -5.43 -1.85
CA VAL A 229 3.06 -6.34 -1.23
C VAL A 229 4.22 -5.56 -0.64
N ILE A 230 4.50 -5.76 0.64
CA ILE A 230 5.72 -5.27 1.30
C ILE A 230 6.72 -6.41 1.37
N ASP A 231 7.97 -6.11 1.02
CA ASP A 231 9.07 -7.06 0.90
C ASP A 231 8.73 -8.23 -0.04
N TYR A 232 8.47 -7.91 -1.29
CA TYR A 232 8.08 -8.90 -2.30
C TYR A 232 9.23 -9.82 -2.76
N ASP A 233 10.50 -9.40 -2.64
CA ASP A 233 11.68 -10.13 -3.16
C ASP A 233 12.85 -10.16 -2.16
N GLY A 234 13.14 -11.36 -1.64
CA GLY A 234 14.31 -11.61 -0.80
C GLY A 234 15.51 -12.22 -1.54
N SER A 235 15.56 -12.17 -2.87
CA SER A 235 16.63 -12.80 -3.68
C SER A 235 17.99 -12.12 -3.59
N LYS A 236 18.01 -10.80 -3.35
CA LYS A 236 19.26 -10.01 -3.35
C LYS A 236 19.83 -9.86 -1.94
N ASN A 237 18.97 -9.60 -0.97
CA ASN A 237 19.30 -9.62 0.45
C ASN A 237 18.09 -9.99 1.31
N ALA A 238 18.33 -10.21 2.60
CA ALA A 238 17.31 -10.57 3.58
C ALA A 238 16.85 -9.40 4.46
N GLY A 239 17.32 -8.17 4.15
CA GLY A 239 16.84 -6.98 4.83
C GLY A 239 15.39 -6.69 4.45
N GLY A 240 14.63 -6.16 5.40
CA GLY A 240 13.22 -5.83 5.19
C GLY A 240 12.89 -4.38 5.43
N SER A 241 11.64 -4.04 5.18
CA SER A 241 11.14 -2.68 5.17
C SER A 241 10.88 -2.14 6.57
N THR A 242 10.91 -0.82 6.73
CA THR A 242 10.70 -0.16 8.03
C THR A 242 10.03 1.19 7.86
N GLY A 243 9.10 1.54 8.75
CA GLY A 243 8.51 2.88 8.81
C GLY A 243 7.64 3.21 7.59
N ILE A 244 7.01 2.22 6.97
CA ILE A 244 6.08 2.46 5.86
C ILE A 244 4.74 2.92 6.45
N LYS A 245 4.12 3.92 5.82
CA LYS A 245 2.75 4.34 6.12
C LYS A 245 1.87 4.14 4.89
N ILE A 246 0.79 3.37 5.02
CA ILE A 246 -0.24 3.23 3.99
C ILE A 246 -1.54 3.70 4.60
N HIS A 247 -2.15 4.77 4.07
CA HIS A 247 -3.35 5.31 4.69
C HIS A 247 -4.35 5.94 3.73
N ASP A 248 -5.63 5.89 4.06
CA ASP A 248 -6.71 6.37 3.19
C ASP A 248 -6.65 5.71 1.80
N VAL A 249 -6.37 4.40 1.79
CA VAL A 249 -6.25 3.56 0.58
C VAL A 249 -7.32 2.49 0.60
N SER A 250 -7.97 2.28 -0.56
CA SER A 250 -8.85 1.15 -0.80
C SER A 250 -8.18 0.14 -1.71
N VAL A 251 -8.09 -1.12 -1.29
CA VAL A 251 -7.64 -2.23 -2.12
C VAL A 251 -8.77 -3.25 -2.25
N SER A 252 -9.02 -3.75 -3.45
CA SER A 252 -10.11 -4.71 -3.72
C SER A 252 -9.81 -5.55 -4.95
N ASN A 253 -10.50 -6.68 -5.08
CA ASN A 253 -10.43 -7.58 -6.22
C ASN A 253 -9.03 -8.17 -6.40
N PHE A 254 -8.40 -8.51 -5.28
CA PHE A 254 -7.21 -9.36 -5.24
C PHE A 254 -7.51 -10.64 -4.48
N THR A 255 -6.69 -11.68 -4.67
CA THR A 255 -6.76 -12.83 -3.76
C THR A 255 -6.34 -12.38 -2.36
N ILE A 256 -5.35 -11.48 -2.27
CA ILE A 256 -4.87 -10.88 -1.02
C ILE A 256 -4.75 -9.37 -1.18
N ASP A 257 -5.52 -8.56 -0.44
CA ASP A 257 -5.47 -7.10 -0.64
C ASP A 257 -4.12 -6.51 -0.16
N TYR A 258 -3.70 -6.83 1.06
CA TYR A 258 -2.43 -6.40 1.66
C TYR A 258 -1.62 -7.60 2.11
N LEU A 259 -0.36 -7.71 1.66
CA LEU A 259 0.51 -8.84 1.95
C LEU A 259 1.89 -8.38 2.41
N VAL A 260 2.26 -8.73 3.65
CA VAL A 260 3.55 -8.36 4.24
C VAL A 260 4.50 -9.55 4.26
N SER A 261 5.69 -9.33 3.71
CA SER A 261 6.85 -10.23 3.69
C SER A 261 6.56 -11.69 3.27
N PRO A 262 5.92 -11.91 2.11
CA PRO A 262 5.55 -13.26 1.66
C PRO A 262 6.74 -14.09 1.14
N ASN A 263 7.91 -13.49 0.94
CA ASN A 263 9.01 -14.11 0.19
C ASN A 263 9.77 -15.22 0.94
N GLY A 264 9.49 -15.43 2.24
CA GLY A 264 10.10 -16.50 3.03
C GLY A 264 11.59 -16.31 3.38
N LYS A 265 12.21 -15.19 3.00
CA LYS A 265 13.63 -14.88 3.21
C LYS A 265 13.83 -13.65 4.08
N THR A 266 13.17 -12.54 3.73
CA THR A 266 13.25 -11.29 4.48
C THR A 266 12.94 -11.52 5.95
N PHE A 267 13.74 -10.90 6.81
CA PHE A 267 13.69 -11.11 8.24
C PHE A 267 12.65 -10.22 8.91
N ASN A 268 12.67 -8.93 8.62
CA ASN A 268 11.92 -7.93 9.35
C ASN A 268 10.90 -7.19 8.48
N ALA A 269 9.89 -6.60 9.09
CA ALA A 269 8.99 -5.63 8.46
C ALA A 269 8.38 -4.82 9.61
N ASP A 270 9.02 -3.71 9.95
CA ASP A 270 8.86 -3.08 11.27
C ASP A 270 8.25 -1.69 11.18
N ILE A 271 7.48 -1.32 12.20
CA ILE A 271 6.89 0.01 12.35
C ILE A 271 6.07 0.36 11.09
N LEU A 272 5.34 -0.63 10.59
CA LEU A 272 4.43 -0.46 9.47
C LEU A 272 3.11 0.07 10.01
N ILE A 273 2.62 1.16 9.43
CA ILE A 273 1.35 1.78 9.81
C ILE A 273 0.39 1.67 8.64
N PHE A 274 -0.74 0.99 8.89
CA PHE A 274 -1.88 0.94 8.00
C PHE A 274 -3.03 1.68 8.66
N GLU A 275 -3.45 2.81 8.12
CA GLU A 275 -4.43 3.70 8.76
C GLU A 275 -5.59 4.02 7.81
N ASN A 276 -6.84 3.84 8.24
CA ASN A 276 -8.03 4.09 7.40
C ASN A 276 -7.97 3.31 6.07
N ILE A 277 -7.56 2.05 6.13
CA ILE A 277 -7.47 1.18 4.95
C ILE A 277 -8.78 0.41 4.72
N LYS A 278 -9.14 0.20 3.45
CA LYS A 278 -10.28 -0.63 3.06
C LYS A 278 -9.83 -1.90 2.36
N CYS A 279 -10.27 -3.04 2.87
CA CYS A 279 -10.18 -4.36 2.23
C CYS A 279 -11.53 -4.67 1.57
N GLY A 280 -11.53 -4.75 0.25
CA GLY A 280 -12.72 -5.00 -0.57
C GLY A 280 -13.02 -6.48 -0.76
N ASP A 281 -13.34 -6.86 -2.00
CA ASP A 281 -13.58 -8.25 -2.37
C ASP A 281 -12.26 -9.01 -2.47
N ALA A 282 -12.04 -10.00 -1.60
CA ALA A 282 -10.79 -10.76 -1.57
C ALA A 282 -10.95 -12.14 -0.93
N LYS A 283 -9.96 -13.03 -1.09
CA LYS A 283 -9.87 -14.22 -0.23
C LYS A 283 -9.35 -13.84 1.16
N VAL A 284 -8.30 -13.01 1.19
CA VAL A 284 -7.70 -12.47 2.41
C VAL A 284 -7.55 -10.95 2.31
N GLY A 285 -7.94 -10.22 3.35
CA GLY A 285 -7.81 -8.76 3.36
C GLY A 285 -6.39 -8.34 3.70
N PHE A 286 -5.92 -8.75 4.87
CA PHE A 286 -4.57 -8.46 5.35
C PHE A 286 -3.85 -9.76 5.71
N ALA A 287 -2.63 -9.91 5.23
CA ALA A 287 -1.83 -11.11 5.42
C ALA A 287 -0.39 -10.79 5.85
N SER A 288 0.17 -11.57 6.78
CA SER A 288 1.60 -11.54 7.12
C SER A 288 2.16 -12.90 7.50
N GLY A 289 3.50 -12.98 7.62
CA GLY A 289 4.19 -14.27 7.59
C GLY A 289 5.57 -14.39 8.22
N GLN A 290 6.14 -13.32 8.80
CA GLN A 290 7.47 -13.36 9.40
C GLN A 290 7.46 -13.10 10.91
N ALA A 291 8.32 -13.80 11.65
CA ALA A 291 8.42 -13.66 13.11
C ALA A 291 8.95 -12.31 13.59
N GLN A 292 9.80 -11.65 12.79
CA GLN A 292 10.48 -10.41 13.20
C GLN A 292 9.81 -9.16 12.62
N GLU A 293 8.51 -9.20 12.38
CA GLU A 293 7.69 -8.01 12.11
C GLU A 293 7.32 -7.38 13.46
N LYS A 294 7.73 -6.13 13.73
CA LYS A 294 7.61 -5.51 15.06
C LYS A 294 7.01 -4.12 15.03
N GLY A 295 6.13 -3.81 15.99
CA GLY A 295 5.55 -2.48 16.13
C GLY A 295 4.61 -2.10 14.99
N ASN A 296 4.03 -3.09 14.31
CA ASN A 296 3.11 -2.83 13.20
C ASN A 296 1.72 -2.50 13.74
N VAL A 297 1.06 -1.56 13.08
CA VAL A 297 -0.25 -1.05 13.48
C VAL A 297 -1.18 -1.11 12.28
N ILE A 298 -2.35 -1.71 12.49
CA ILE A 298 -3.51 -1.61 11.60
C ILE A 298 -4.56 -0.84 12.38
N ARG A 299 -4.88 0.38 11.95
CA ARG A 299 -5.87 1.23 12.59
C ARG A 299 -6.96 1.69 11.63
N GLY A 300 -8.22 1.60 12.05
CA GLY A 300 -9.34 1.98 11.21
C GLY A 300 -9.44 1.11 9.96
N ILE A 301 -9.50 -0.21 10.12
CA ILE A 301 -9.72 -1.14 9.01
C ILE A 301 -11.19 -1.21 8.63
N TYR A 302 -11.49 -1.12 7.34
CA TYR A 302 -12.85 -1.21 6.80
C TYR A 302 -12.98 -2.40 5.86
N SER A 303 -14.04 -3.18 5.98
CA SER A 303 -14.33 -4.22 5.00
C SER A 303 -15.83 -4.46 4.89
N TRP A 304 -16.40 -4.10 3.74
CA TRP A 304 -17.82 -4.28 3.41
C TRP A 304 -18.03 -5.16 2.17
N GLY A 305 -16.93 -5.72 1.64
CA GLY A 305 -16.94 -6.60 0.47
C GLY A 305 -17.28 -8.05 0.82
N SER A 306 -17.11 -8.90 -0.18
CA SER A 306 -17.17 -10.35 -0.06
C SER A 306 -15.77 -10.89 0.22
N ILE A 307 -15.52 -11.26 1.48
CA ILE A 307 -14.21 -11.68 1.95
C ILE A 307 -14.26 -12.97 2.78
N HIS A 308 -13.34 -13.91 2.54
CA HIS A 308 -13.27 -15.09 3.40
C HIS A 308 -12.60 -14.77 4.73
N THR A 309 -11.36 -14.27 4.75
CA THR A 309 -10.63 -13.98 5.99
C THR A 309 -10.16 -12.53 6.01
N LEU A 310 -10.60 -11.72 6.97
CA LEU A 310 -10.18 -10.32 6.99
C LEU A 310 -8.69 -10.17 7.35
N ILE A 311 -8.24 -10.81 8.43
CA ILE A 311 -6.85 -10.73 8.90
C ILE A 311 -6.28 -12.14 9.09
N SER A 312 -5.18 -12.43 8.41
CA SER A 312 -4.43 -13.68 8.53
C SER A 312 -2.97 -13.42 8.88
N ILE A 313 -2.55 -13.83 10.07
CA ILE A 313 -1.18 -13.61 10.56
C ILE A 313 -0.52 -14.97 10.80
N GLY A 314 0.64 -15.17 10.19
CA GLY A 314 1.42 -16.41 10.32
C GLY A 314 1.05 -17.51 9.33
N ARG A 315 0.30 -17.19 8.27
CA ARG A 315 -0.08 -18.15 7.21
C ARG A 315 0.78 -18.06 5.96
N TYR A 316 1.44 -16.93 5.71
CA TYR A 316 2.21 -16.69 4.50
C TYR A 316 3.72 -16.64 4.82
N GLY A 317 4.58 -16.56 3.79
CA GLY A 317 6.02 -16.42 4.00
C GLY A 317 6.66 -17.59 4.77
N LYS A 318 7.22 -17.31 5.95
CA LYS A 318 7.83 -18.35 6.81
C LYS A 318 6.83 -19.06 7.70
N PHE A 319 5.53 -18.78 7.58
CA PHE A 319 4.48 -19.32 8.45
C PHE A 319 4.71 -18.96 9.92
N GLN A 320 5.14 -17.71 10.15
CA GLN A 320 5.42 -17.17 11.47
C GLN A 320 4.64 -15.88 11.70
N ALA A 321 4.23 -15.61 12.93
CA ALA A 321 3.58 -14.35 13.27
C ALA A 321 4.55 -13.37 13.94
N GLY A 322 4.55 -12.13 13.46
CA GLY A 322 5.09 -10.99 14.18
C GLY A 322 4.05 -10.29 15.06
N ASN A 323 4.39 -9.06 15.45
CA ASN A 323 3.61 -8.19 16.33
C ASN A 323 2.71 -7.26 15.51
N TYR A 324 1.41 -7.33 15.76
CA TYR A 324 0.44 -6.37 15.25
C TYR A 324 -0.41 -5.80 16.37
N THR A 325 -0.62 -4.48 16.34
CA THR A 325 -1.71 -3.81 17.05
C THR A 325 -2.81 -3.54 16.05
N ILE A 326 -3.97 -4.15 16.25
CA ILE A 326 -5.15 -4.00 15.40
C ILE A 326 -6.17 -3.18 16.20
N ASP A 327 -6.44 -1.95 15.79
CA ASP A 327 -7.17 -0.97 16.59
C ASP A 327 -8.20 -0.19 15.77
N GLY A 328 -9.48 -0.42 16.02
CA GLY A 328 -10.54 0.26 15.30
C GLY A 328 -10.83 -0.42 13.96
N GLY A 329 -12.08 -0.78 13.75
CA GLY A 329 -12.52 -1.25 12.46
C GLY A 329 -14.03 -1.33 12.33
N ASN A 330 -14.51 -1.16 11.11
CA ASN A 330 -15.91 -1.34 10.74
C ASN A 330 -15.98 -2.44 9.68
N VAL A 331 -16.47 -3.60 10.10
CA VAL A 331 -16.60 -4.78 9.25
C VAL A 331 -18.08 -5.07 9.03
N ALA A 332 -18.49 -5.15 7.77
CA ALA A 332 -19.86 -5.46 7.36
C ALA A 332 -19.82 -6.27 6.06
N GLY A 333 -20.94 -6.33 5.34
CA GLY A 333 -21.02 -7.08 4.10
C GLY A 333 -20.98 -8.58 4.33
N ARG A 334 -20.14 -9.31 3.57
CA ARG A 334 -20.09 -10.78 3.58
C ARG A 334 -18.72 -11.30 4.00
N CYS A 335 -18.32 -10.98 5.23
CA CYS A 335 -17.09 -11.50 5.84
C CYS A 335 -17.33 -12.85 6.52
N ILE A 336 -16.65 -13.91 6.04
CA ILE A 336 -16.83 -15.25 6.62
C ILE A 336 -16.08 -15.37 7.97
N ARG A 337 -14.82 -14.93 8.02
CA ARG A 337 -13.93 -15.10 9.17
C ARG A 337 -13.15 -13.81 9.42
N LEU A 338 -13.19 -13.27 10.63
CA LEU A 338 -12.39 -12.08 10.96
C LEU A 338 -10.90 -12.41 11.07
N PHE A 339 -10.54 -13.43 11.85
CA PHE A 339 -9.16 -13.70 12.24
C PHE A 339 -8.74 -15.14 11.94
N ASP A 340 -7.52 -15.27 11.42
CA ASP A 340 -6.76 -16.52 11.34
C ASP A 340 -5.32 -16.24 11.77
N ILE A 341 -5.07 -16.30 13.07
CA ILE A 341 -3.81 -15.84 13.67
C ILE A 341 -3.09 -17.04 14.29
N SER A 342 -1.80 -17.23 13.96
CA SER A 342 -0.96 -18.30 14.51
C SER A 342 0.36 -17.74 15.05
N GLN A 343 0.47 -17.57 16.37
CA GLN A 343 1.62 -16.96 17.05
C GLN A 343 2.43 -17.96 17.90
N SER A 344 3.73 -18.09 17.61
CA SER A 344 4.62 -19.05 18.26
C SER A 344 5.59 -18.44 19.27
N GLY A 345 5.34 -17.20 19.75
CA GLY A 345 5.94 -16.75 21.01
C GLY A 345 6.88 -15.54 21.01
N TRP A 346 7.08 -14.84 19.89
CA TRP A 346 7.99 -13.68 19.86
C TRP A 346 7.37 -12.42 20.44
N TYR A 347 6.19 -12.03 19.95
CA TYR A 347 5.51 -10.81 20.33
C TYR A 347 3.98 -10.97 20.24
N ALA A 348 3.26 -10.48 21.24
CA ALA A 348 1.80 -10.60 21.32
C ALA A 348 1.12 -9.75 20.24
N THR A 349 0.02 -10.24 19.67
CA THR A 349 -0.92 -9.38 18.91
C THR A 349 -1.97 -8.82 19.88
N SER A 350 -2.33 -7.55 19.70
CA SER A 350 -3.43 -6.90 20.42
C SER A 350 -4.51 -6.48 19.44
N ILE A 351 -5.78 -6.72 19.81
CA ILE A 351 -6.94 -6.41 18.99
C ILE A 351 -7.92 -5.58 19.82
N ALA A 352 -8.33 -4.42 19.32
CA ALA A 352 -9.26 -3.55 20.01
C ALA A 352 -10.24 -2.83 19.08
N ASN A 353 -11.40 -2.45 19.62
CA ASN A 353 -12.33 -1.51 19.00
C ASN A 353 -12.85 -1.96 17.61
N ILE A 354 -13.02 -3.28 17.41
CA ILE A 354 -13.57 -3.82 16.16
C ILE A 354 -15.09 -3.91 16.28
N PHE A 355 -15.80 -3.24 15.38
CA PHE A 355 -17.25 -3.29 15.25
C PHE A 355 -17.59 -4.06 14.00
N SER A 356 -18.21 -5.22 14.17
CA SER A 356 -18.49 -6.14 13.07
C SER A 356 -19.95 -6.55 13.02
N GLU A 357 -20.50 -6.58 11.82
CA GLU A 357 -21.86 -7.05 11.55
C GLU A 357 -21.91 -8.06 10.40
N SER A 358 -22.88 -8.97 10.47
CA SER A 358 -23.13 -10.00 9.46
C SER A 358 -21.90 -10.86 9.15
N ILE A 359 -21.10 -11.20 10.17
CA ILE A 359 -19.97 -12.13 10.03
C ILE A 359 -20.41 -13.57 10.33
N ALA A 360 -19.80 -14.58 9.70
CA ALA A 360 -20.09 -15.96 10.12
C ALA A 360 -19.39 -16.35 11.42
N LYS A 361 -18.14 -15.90 11.63
CA LYS A 361 -17.36 -16.22 12.83
C LYS A 361 -16.22 -15.23 13.06
N ILE A 362 -15.78 -15.15 14.32
CA ILE A 362 -14.53 -14.46 14.70
C ILE A 362 -13.34 -15.22 14.09
N GLY A 363 -13.37 -16.55 14.12
CA GLY A 363 -12.32 -17.39 13.53
C GLY A 363 -11.43 -18.05 14.58
N SER A 364 -10.11 -18.06 14.34
CA SER A 364 -9.16 -18.82 15.13
C SER A 364 -7.93 -18.02 15.52
N ILE A 365 -7.50 -18.20 16.77
CA ILE A 365 -6.21 -17.72 17.28
C ILE A 365 -5.48 -18.91 17.89
N SER A 366 -4.38 -19.33 17.29
CA SER A 366 -3.44 -20.29 17.88
C SER A 366 -2.27 -19.50 18.47
N THR A 367 -1.99 -19.64 19.77
CA THR A 367 -0.94 -18.86 20.41
C THR A 367 -0.23 -19.62 21.54
N GLN A 368 1.02 -19.25 21.82
CA GLN A 368 1.77 -19.67 23.03
C GLN A 368 1.94 -18.53 24.05
N ILE A 369 1.60 -17.31 23.64
CA ILE A 369 1.77 -16.05 24.36
C ILE A 369 0.43 -15.34 24.53
N PRO A 370 0.33 -14.35 25.43
CA PRO A 370 -0.89 -13.59 25.59
C PRO A 370 -1.35 -12.92 24.30
N THR A 371 -2.66 -12.97 24.03
CA THR A 371 -3.33 -12.24 22.96
C THR A 371 -4.57 -11.60 23.55
N SER A 372 -4.68 -10.27 23.46
CA SER A 372 -5.81 -9.53 24.01
C SER A 372 -6.77 -9.07 22.92
N ILE A 373 -8.07 -9.18 23.21
CA ILE A 373 -9.16 -8.73 22.34
C ILE A 373 -10.08 -7.89 23.21
N SER A 374 -10.22 -6.59 22.94
CA SER A 374 -10.96 -5.69 23.83
C SER A 374 -11.91 -4.72 23.13
N ASN A 375 -13.00 -4.38 23.80
CA ASN A 375 -13.96 -3.36 23.34
C ASN A 375 -14.52 -3.66 21.94
N CYS A 376 -14.62 -4.95 21.58
CA CYS A 376 -15.11 -5.37 20.27
C CYS A 376 -16.59 -5.73 20.32
N THR A 377 -17.27 -5.54 19.20
CA THR A 377 -18.65 -5.97 18.99
C THR A 377 -18.72 -6.89 17.80
N PHE A 378 -19.25 -8.10 18.02
CA PHE A 378 -19.39 -9.15 17.02
C PHE A 378 -20.87 -9.47 16.81
N HIS A 379 -21.42 -9.11 15.64
CA HIS A 379 -22.75 -9.58 15.22
C HIS A 379 -22.63 -10.68 14.18
N PHE A 380 -23.15 -11.84 14.54
CA PHE A 380 -23.09 -13.02 13.70
C PHE A 380 -24.34 -13.14 12.82
N VAL A 381 -24.16 -13.74 11.65
CA VAL A 381 -25.28 -14.22 10.83
C VAL A 381 -26.00 -15.36 11.56
N PHE A 382 -27.33 -15.38 11.49
CA PHE A 382 -28.14 -16.33 12.25
C PHE A 382 -27.90 -17.80 11.87
N PRO A 383 -27.92 -18.75 12.83
CA PRO A 383 -27.80 -20.18 12.57
C PRO A 383 -28.90 -20.74 11.66
N GLU A 384 -30.09 -20.15 11.62
CA GLU A 384 -31.17 -20.57 10.71
C GLU A 384 -30.80 -20.32 9.24
N VAL A 385 -29.92 -19.35 8.98
CA VAL A 385 -29.47 -18.99 7.64
C VAL A 385 -28.27 -19.82 7.22
N ILE A 386 -27.27 -19.97 8.10
CA ILE A 386 -25.96 -20.54 7.73
C ILE A 386 -25.60 -21.82 8.49
N GLY A 387 -26.51 -22.37 9.28
CA GLY A 387 -26.25 -23.47 10.20
C GLY A 387 -25.44 -23.04 11.42
N THR A 388 -25.33 -23.92 12.42
CA THR A 388 -24.52 -23.65 13.61
C THR A 388 -23.03 -23.62 13.26
N GLN A 389 -22.39 -22.47 13.46
CA GLN A 389 -20.95 -22.28 13.28
C GLN A 389 -20.22 -22.33 14.62
N THR A 390 -18.99 -22.84 14.64
CA THR A 390 -18.05 -22.52 15.72
C THR A 390 -17.59 -21.08 15.55
N LEU A 391 -18.08 -20.18 16.42
CA LEU A 391 -17.88 -18.74 16.31
C LEU A 391 -16.45 -18.32 16.60
N PHE A 392 -15.76 -19.04 17.48
CA PHE A 392 -14.36 -18.80 17.81
C PHE A 392 -13.67 -20.06 18.31
N TYR A 393 -12.37 -20.18 18.02
CA TYR A 393 -11.48 -21.19 18.58
C TYR A 393 -10.14 -20.58 19.02
N THR A 394 -9.66 -21.00 20.19
CA THR A 394 -8.25 -20.84 20.58
C THR A 394 -7.69 -22.11 21.21
N ASN A 395 -6.39 -22.34 21.05
CA ASN A 395 -5.68 -23.43 21.72
C ASN A 395 -5.08 -23.03 23.08
N ASN A 396 -5.26 -21.78 23.51
CA ASN A 396 -4.58 -21.24 24.68
C ASN A 396 -5.49 -20.34 25.53
N ASP A 397 -5.45 -20.51 26.85
CA ASP A 397 -6.23 -19.72 27.81
C ASP A 397 -5.71 -18.29 27.99
N LYS A 398 -4.48 -18.02 27.53
CA LYS A 398 -3.89 -16.69 27.44
C LYS A 398 -4.53 -15.81 26.36
N THR A 399 -5.43 -16.34 25.54
CA THR A 399 -6.30 -15.51 24.70
C THR A 399 -7.45 -14.96 25.54
N LYS A 400 -7.48 -13.65 25.75
CA LYS A 400 -8.45 -12.97 26.61
C LYS A 400 -9.34 -12.01 25.84
N PHE A 401 -10.65 -12.13 26.03
CA PHE A 401 -11.64 -11.14 25.64
C PHE A 401 -12.01 -10.25 26.83
N SER A 402 -12.02 -8.93 26.63
CA SER A 402 -12.42 -7.94 27.64
C SER A 402 -13.44 -6.95 27.07
N ASN A 403 -14.52 -6.65 27.79
CA ASN A 403 -15.51 -5.63 27.38
C ASN A 403 -16.09 -5.88 25.97
N CYS A 404 -16.26 -7.15 25.58
CA CYS A 404 -16.73 -7.51 24.25
C CYS A 404 -18.22 -7.85 24.24
N ILE A 405 -18.87 -7.63 23.10
CA ILE A 405 -20.25 -8.02 22.84
C ILE A 405 -20.28 -9.10 21.76
N PHE A 406 -20.93 -10.22 22.06
CA PHE A 406 -21.18 -11.31 21.13
C PHE A 406 -22.69 -11.46 20.96
N ARG A 407 -23.20 -11.30 19.73
CA ARG A 407 -24.66 -11.43 19.52
C ARG A 407 -25.06 -11.97 18.17
N TYR A 408 -26.18 -12.69 18.17
CA TYR A 408 -27.10 -12.74 17.04
C TYR A 408 -28.11 -11.60 17.24
N TYR A 409 -28.23 -10.68 16.29
CA TYR A 409 -28.99 -9.44 16.52
C TYR A 409 -30.46 -9.73 16.85
N GLY A 410 -30.92 -9.34 18.05
CA GLY A 410 -32.29 -9.60 18.50
C GLY A 410 -32.60 -11.07 18.84
N SER A 411 -31.60 -11.96 18.89
CA SER A 411 -31.78 -13.40 19.16
C SER A 411 -30.98 -13.88 20.38
N LYS A 412 -31.55 -14.87 21.08
CA LYS A 412 -30.95 -15.56 22.25
C LYS A 412 -30.50 -16.99 21.94
N GLN A 413 -30.27 -17.32 20.67
CA GLN A 413 -29.82 -18.66 20.26
C GLN A 413 -28.46 -19.04 20.87
N GLN A 414 -28.23 -20.35 20.96
CA GLN A 414 -26.97 -20.92 21.43
C GLN A 414 -25.78 -20.42 20.58
N MET A 415 -24.70 -20.07 21.27
CA MET A 415 -23.47 -19.57 20.67
C MET A 415 -22.36 -20.59 20.87
N LYS A 416 -21.90 -21.22 19.79
CA LYS A 416 -20.87 -22.27 19.87
C LYS A 416 -19.46 -21.68 19.87
N PHE A 417 -18.73 -21.91 20.96
CA PHE A 417 -17.34 -21.49 21.16
C PHE A 417 -16.47 -22.69 21.51
N ALA A 418 -15.33 -22.85 20.86
CA ALA A 418 -14.40 -23.93 21.14
C ALA A 418 -13.09 -23.41 21.76
N GLY A 419 -12.37 -24.28 22.47
CA GLY A 419 -11.07 -23.94 23.05
C GLY A 419 -11.14 -23.42 24.49
N THR A 420 -10.12 -22.66 24.88
CA THR A 420 -9.84 -22.31 26.30
C THR A 420 -9.81 -20.81 26.61
N ALA A 421 -10.34 -19.94 25.74
CA ALA A 421 -10.31 -18.49 25.95
C ALA A 421 -10.92 -18.03 27.29
N THR A 422 -10.42 -16.91 27.80
CA THR A 422 -10.95 -16.23 28.98
C THR A 422 -11.81 -15.03 28.57
N TYR A 423 -12.89 -14.78 29.31
CA TYR A 423 -13.86 -13.72 29.04
C TYR A 423 -14.07 -12.87 30.28
N ASP A 424 -13.88 -11.57 30.15
CA ASP A 424 -13.93 -10.60 31.25
C ASP A 424 -14.84 -9.43 30.85
N ASN A 425 -15.84 -9.12 31.69
CA ASN A 425 -16.86 -8.11 31.40
C ASN A 425 -17.45 -8.22 29.97
N CYS A 426 -17.73 -9.44 29.51
CA CYS A 426 -18.27 -9.70 28.18
C CYS A 426 -19.78 -9.99 28.22
N MET A 427 -20.50 -9.56 27.19
CA MET A 427 -21.92 -9.85 27.01
C MET A 427 -22.13 -10.86 25.88
N PHE A 428 -22.94 -11.88 26.14
CA PHE A 428 -23.40 -12.87 25.16
C PHE A 428 -24.91 -12.76 25.02
N SER A 429 -25.44 -12.66 23.80
CA SER A 429 -26.89 -12.56 23.59
C SER A 429 -27.64 -13.86 23.90
N GLY A 430 -26.95 -15.01 23.81
CA GLY A 430 -27.49 -16.32 24.11
C GLY A 430 -26.51 -17.23 24.86
N PRO A 431 -26.94 -18.43 25.27
CA PRO A 431 -26.12 -19.35 26.05
C PRO A 431 -24.92 -19.86 25.25
N VAL A 432 -23.74 -19.87 25.89
CA VAL A 432 -22.51 -20.38 25.30
C VAL A 432 -22.47 -21.90 25.41
N VAL A 433 -22.22 -22.58 24.28
CA VAL A 433 -22.05 -24.03 24.18
C VAL A 433 -20.66 -24.35 23.63
N LYS A 434 -20.09 -25.49 24.01
CA LYS A 434 -18.76 -25.93 23.57
C LYS A 434 -18.82 -26.87 22.38
#